data_AF-A0A955Y4S5-F1
#
_entry.id   AF-A0A955Y4S5-F1
#
_cell.length_a   1.000
_cell.length_b   1.000
_cell.length_c   1.000
_cell.angle_alpha   90.00
_cell.angle_beta   90.00
_cell.angle_gamma   90.00
#
_symmetry.space_group_name_H-M   'P 1'
#
loop_
_entity.id
_entity.type
_entity.pdbx_description
1 polymer ?
#
loop_
_entity_poly.entity_id
_entity_poly.type
_entity_poly.pdbx_seq_one_letter_code
_entity_poly.pdbx_strand_id
1 'polypeptide(L)'
;MLLTLLAPLALAGPDATRDAFDRLQEVLELRVDDGELDKEAVLPALLVSARPRYEASAESFPTAAIETLASVFGTSGLRVCEACMAPRAWVDDGRVTYQTGPIGIDEIIRLDAGARGEAPAARSAVWIEETRTGLAVRIVDLRTSRVLFAKNIDPTLVENANTERMYTLSEELERRARGDSLTHAFVDVAMYPGQHVSFDWTDQWGKTNANLSGFTISLFDPVLGIGATHGRRVEVLNTVVGGKAILSLPTTLVRAVGGDLGDVQLLDPTLTVTGFARVPFGRSNYGGLLSVSSNGRIGLGISLMNISLLPVLP
;
A
#
# COMPACT_ATOMS: atom_id res chain seq x y z
N MET A 1 28.13 21.97 25.53
CA MET A 1 27.10 20.94 25.77
C MET A 1 26.63 20.43 24.41
N LEU A 2 27.43 19.55 23.81
CA LEU A 2 27.19 18.96 22.50
C LEU A 2 26.71 17.53 22.77
N LEU A 3 25.41 17.37 23.02
CA LEU A 3 24.82 16.04 23.22
C LEU A 3 24.76 15.38 21.86
N THR A 4 25.70 14.47 21.63
CA THR A 4 25.77 13.55 20.52
C THR A 4 24.43 12.86 20.32
N LEU A 5 23.76 13.21 19.22
CA LEU A 5 22.74 12.39 18.55
C LEU A 5 23.39 11.07 18.12
N LEU A 6 23.56 10.16 19.07
CA LEU A 6 23.76 8.75 18.79
C LEU A 6 22.41 8.22 18.31
N ALA A 7 22.13 8.43 17.02
CA ALA A 7 21.19 7.57 16.33
C ALA A 7 21.70 6.14 16.53
N PRO A 8 20.89 5.20 17.03
CA PRO A 8 21.27 3.80 17.01
C PRO A 8 21.44 3.46 15.54
N LEU A 9 22.69 3.31 15.09
CA LEU A 9 22.99 2.46 13.96
C LEU A 9 22.53 1.09 14.43
N ALA A 10 21.29 0.72 14.08
CA ALA A 10 20.82 -0.65 14.20
C ALA A 10 21.70 -1.48 13.28
N LEU A 11 22.88 -1.84 13.79
CA LEU A 11 23.78 -2.82 13.23
C LEU A 11 23.07 -4.15 13.42
N ALA A 12 22.17 -4.46 12.50
CA ALA A 12 21.49 -5.73 12.45
C ALA A 12 22.53 -6.84 12.36
N GLY A 13 22.61 -7.62 13.43
CA GLY A 13 23.47 -8.79 13.60
C GLY A 13 22.68 -10.09 13.44
N PRO A 14 23.30 -11.25 13.69
CA PRO A 14 22.68 -12.57 13.51
C PRO A 14 21.38 -12.78 14.31
N ASP A 15 21.18 -12.07 15.42
CA ASP A 15 19.93 -12.12 16.19
C ASP A 15 18.75 -11.56 15.39
N ALA A 16 18.98 -10.55 14.54
CA ALA A 16 17.95 -9.96 13.68
C ALA A 16 17.45 -10.95 12.61
N THR A 17 18.25 -11.96 12.26
CA THR A 17 17.88 -12.97 11.27
C THR A 17 16.82 -13.94 11.81
N ARG A 18 16.94 -14.34 13.08
CA ARG A 18 15.95 -15.20 13.73
C ARG A 18 14.61 -14.48 13.88
N ASP A 19 14.64 -13.26 14.41
CA ASP A 19 13.44 -12.44 14.52
C ASP A 19 12.80 -12.18 13.14
N ALA A 20 13.60 -12.02 12.08
CA ALA A 20 13.08 -11.86 10.73
C ALA A 20 12.43 -13.15 10.17
N PHE A 21 12.90 -14.35 10.56
CA PHE A 21 12.22 -15.60 10.23
C PHE A 21 10.89 -15.75 10.97
N ASP A 22 10.83 -15.37 12.24
CA ASP A 22 9.58 -15.34 13.00
C ASP A 22 8.56 -14.38 12.35
N ARG A 23 9.01 -13.17 11.96
CA ARG A 23 8.18 -12.21 11.22
C ARG A 23 7.79 -12.71 9.83
N LEU A 24 8.67 -13.45 9.15
CA LEU A 24 8.35 -14.03 7.85
C LEU A 24 7.24 -15.08 7.99
N GLN A 25 7.29 -15.92 9.02
CA GLN A 25 6.25 -16.89 9.32
C GLN A 25 4.92 -16.20 9.53
N GLU A 26 4.86 -15.22 10.46
CA GLU A 26 3.64 -14.46 10.74
C GLU A 26 3.05 -13.82 9.47
N VAL A 27 3.89 -13.18 8.65
CA VAL A 27 3.44 -12.52 7.42
C VAL A 27 2.89 -13.52 6.41
N LEU A 28 3.54 -14.68 6.24
CA LEU A 28 3.07 -15.70 5.31
C LEU A 28 1.78 -16.38 5.80
N GLU A 29 1.65 -16.65 7.11
CA GLU A 29 0.42 -17.17 7.72
C GLU A 29 -0.75 -16.22 7.48
N LEU A 30 -0.57 -14.93 7.78
CA LEU A 30 -1.60 -13.91 7.55
C LEU A 30 -2.02 -13.84 6.08
N ARG A 31 -1.08 -13.84 5.14
CA ARG A 31 -1.39 -13.76 3.70
C ARG A 31 -2.13 -15.00 3.19
N VAL A 32 -1.84 -16.16 3.75
CA VAL A 32 -2.57 -17.39 3.46
C VAL A 32 -3.99 -17.31 4.03
N ASP A 33 -4.12 -16.90 5.30
CA ASP A 33 -5.40 -16.85 6.00
C ASP A 33 -6.35 -15.81 5.39
N ASP A 34 -5.81 -14.68 4.94
CA ASP A 34 -6.55 -13.63 4.23
C ASP A 34 -6.86 -13.99 2.75
N GLY A 35 -6.36 -15.14 2.27
CA GLY A 35 -6.57 -15.63 0.90
C GLY A 35 -5.79 -14.88 -0.19
N GLU A 36 -4.90 -13.95 0.18
CA GLU A 36 -4.04 -13.24 -0.76
C GLU A 36 -2.93 -14.12 -1.34
N LEU A 37 -2.50 -15.14 -0.58
CA LEU A 37 -1.56 -16.16 -1.02
C LEU A 37 -2.22 -17.54 -1.00
N ASP A 38 -2.73 -17.96 -2.15
CA ASP A 38 -3.37 -19.27 -2.30
C ASP A 38 -2.34 -20.41 -2.15
N LYS A 39 -2.52 -21.25 -1.11
CA LYS A 39 -1.71 -22.44 -0.85
C LYS A 39 -1.71 -23.41 -2.03
N GLU A 40 -2.82 -23.55 -2.76
CA GLU A 40 -2.91 -24.45 -3.91
C GLU A 40 -2.17 -23.91 -5.14
N ALA A 41 -2.01 -22.59 -5.23
CA ALA A 41 -1.19 -21.96 -6.24
C ALA A 41 0.31 -22.11 -5.94
N VAL A 42 0.69 -22.13 -4.66
CA VAL A 42 2.10 -22.27 -4.22
C VAL A 42 2.57 -23.72 -4.26
N LEU A 43 1.77 -24.68 -3.79
CA LEU A 43 2.21 -26.07 -3.59
C LEU A 43 1.99 -26.99 -4.80
N PRO A 44 2.92 -27.91 -5.11
CA PRO A 44 4.19 -28.16 -4.41
C PRO A 44 5.24 -27.08 -4.68
N ALA A 45 6.00 -26.69 -3.66
CA ALA A 45 7.00 -25.63 -3.73
C ALA A 45 8.43 -26.18 -3.67
N LEU A 46 9.35 -25.55 -4.39
CA LEU A 46 10.79 -25.81 -4.31
C LEU A 46 11.51 -24.66 -3.62
N LEU A 47 12.18 -24.93 -2.51
CA LEU A 47 13.18 -24.01 -1.96
C LEU A 47 14.45 -24.10 -2.82
N VAL A 48 14.67 -23.08 -3.65
CA VAL A 48 15.77 -23.04 -4.63
C VAL A 48 16.96 -22.22 -4.17
N SER A 49 16.77 -21.35 -3.17
CA SER A 49 17.84 -20.57 -2.57
C SER A 49 17.54 -20.27 -1.11
N ALA A 50 18.48 -20.59 -0.23
CA ALA A 50 18.55 -20.14 1.15
C ALA A 50 19.96 -19.61 1.42
N ARG A 51 20.22 -18.35 1.07
CA ARG A 51 21.56 -17.77 1.07
C ARG A 51 21.83 -16.94 2.32
N PRO A 52 22.70 -17.42 3.23
CA PRO A 52 23.17 -16.59 4.33
C PRO A 52 24.11 -15.50 3.80
N ARG A 53 24.09 -14.35 4.47
CA ARG A 53 25.00 -13.23 4.28
C ARG A 53 26.14 -13.28 5.26
N TYR A 54 25.87 -13.73 6.49
CA TYR A 54 26.84 -13.75 7.57
C TYR A 54 27.40 -15.16 7.78
N GLU A 55 28.68 -15.25 8.13
CA GLU A 55 29.32 -16.53 8.45
C GLU A 55 28.68 -17.17 9.70
N ALA A 56 28.27 -16.35 10.66
CA ALA A 56 27.61 -16.80 11.90
C ALA A 56 26.24 -17.45 11.66
N SER A 57 25.51 -17.07 10.60
CA SER A 57 24.22 -17.64 10.25
C SER A 57 24.33 -18.80 9.25
N ALA A 58 25.51 -19.06 8.67
CA ALA A 58 25.65 -19.94 7.52
C ALA A 58 25.15 -21.36 7.74
N GLU A 59 25.36 -21.92 8.94
CA GLU A 59 24.92 -23.28 9.29
C GLU A 59 23.42 -23.36 9.62
N SER A 60 22.86 -22.31 10.23
CA SER A 60 21.48 -22.32 10.74
C SER A 60 20.45 -21.76 9.75
N PHE A 61 20.88 -20.94 8.79
CA PHE A 61 20.00 -20.22 7.87
C PHE A 61 19.16 -21.14 6.97
N PRO A 62 19.72 -22.18 6.31
CA PRO A 62 18.92 -23.07 5.48
C PRO A 62 17.88 -23.84 6.29
N THR A 63 18.24 -24.29 7.49
CA THR A 63 17.34 -25.00 8.41
C THR A 63 16.19 -24.10 8.83
N ALA A 64 16.47 -22.87 9.26
CA ALA A 64 15.44 -21.90 9.63
C ALA A 64 14.50 -21.61 8.45
N ALA A 65 15.02 -21.44 7.24
CA ALA A 65 14.21 -21.24 6.04
C ALA A 65 13.27 -22.42 5.76
N ILE A 66 13.75 -23.65 5.92
CA ILE A 66 12.94 -24.87 5.73
C ILE A 66 11.87 -24.96 6.83
N GLU A 67 12.23 -24.75 8.09
CA GLU A 67 11.31 -24.81 9.23
C GLU A 67 10.20 -23.78 9.10
N THR A 68 10.53 -22.53 8.76
CA THR A 68 9.54 -21.46 8.52
C THR A 68 8.59 -21.84 7.39
N LEU A 69 9.09 -22.27 6.23
CA LEU A 69 8.23 -22.65 5.10
C LEU A 69 7.39 -23.90 5.39
N ALA A 70 7.95 -24.87 6.10
CA ALA A 70 7.24 -26.09 6.49
C ALA A 70 6.14 -25.81 7.51
N SER A 71 6.33 -24.84 8.42
CA SER A 71 5.31 -24.39 9.36
C SER A 71 4.09 -23.82 8.62
N VAL A 72 4.33 -22.97 7.61
CA VAL A 72 3.25 -22.28 6.88
C VAL A 72 2.56 -23.19 5.85
N PHE A 73 3.33 -23.89 5.03
CA PHE A 73 2.83 -24.64 3.87
C PHE A 73 2.69 -26.14 4.13
N GLY A 74 3.19 -26.64 5.26
CA GLY A 74 3.26 -28.07 5.55
C GLY A 74 4.47 -28.75 4.91
N THR A 75 4.85 -29.91 5.46
CA THR A 75 6.05 -30.65 5.06
C THR A 75 5.87 -31.47 3.79
N SER A 76 4.65 -31.88 3.45
CA SER A 76 4.39 -32.80 2.32
C SER A 76 4.51 -32.12 0.94
N GLY A 77 4.38 -30.80 0.89
CA GLY A 77 4.41 -30.02 -0.35
C GLY A 77 5.74 -29.27 -0.60
N LEU A 78 6.66 -29.28 0.35
CA LEU A 78 7.91 -28.52 0.28
C LEU A 78 9.09 -29.45 -0.07
N ARG A 79 9.87 -29.06 -1.07
CA ARG A 79 11.09 -29.78 -1.48
C ARG A 79 12.27 -28.83 -1.53
N VAL A 80 13.46 -29.30 -1.17
CA VAL A 80 14.70 -28.51 -1.22
C VAL A 80 15.45 -28.88 -2.48
N CYS A 81 15.76 -27.89 -3.32
CA CYS A 81 16.59 -28.09 -4.51
C CYS A 81 18.06 -27.77 -4.16
N GLU A 82 18.76 -28.69 -3.51
CA GLU A 82 20.20 -28.53 -3.18
C GLU A 82 21.02 -28.22 -4.44
N ALA A 83 20.67 -28.90 -5.52
CA ALA A 83 21.30 -28.70 -6.81
C ALA A 83 21.13 -27.23 -7.27
N CYS A 84 19.98 -26.59 -7.04
CA CYS A 84 19.74 -25.19 -7.41
C CYS A 84 20.64 -24.21 -6.66
N MET A 85 21.20 -24.62 -5.51
CA MET A 85 22.07 -23.81 -4.66
C MET A 85 23.57 -23.96 -4.99
N ALA A 86 23.95 -24.99 -5.76
CA ALA A 86 25.33 -25.24 -6.13
C ALA A 86 25.77 -24.43 -7.38
N PRO A 87 27.01 -23.88 -7.43
CA PRO A 87 27.59 -23.34 -8.65
C PRO A 87 27.72 -24.43 -9.71
N ARG A 88 27.36 -24.16 -10.99
CA ARG A 88 27.29 -25.23 -12.00
C ARG A 88 28.00 -24.94 -13.32
N ALA A 89 28.57 -26.02 -13.84
CA ALA A 89 28.94 -26.22 -15.24
C ALA A 89 28.17 -27.44 -15.76
N TRP A 90 27.49 -27.33 -16.90
CA TRP A 90 26.94 -28.50 -17.60
C TRP A 90 27.18 -28.39 -19.10
N VAL A 91 27.09 -29.54 -19.78
CA VAL A 91 27.25 -29.62 -21.23
C VAL A 91 25.89 -29.94 -21.85
N ASP A 92 25.44 -29.10 -22.77
CA ASP A 92 24.22 -29.30 -23.54
C ASP A 92 24.49 -28.94 -25.01
N ASP A 93 24.03 -29.76 -25.95
CA ASP A 93 24.28 -29.60 -27.40
C ASP A 93 25.74 -29.24 -27.77
N GLY A 94 26.71 -29.88 -27.10
CA GLY A 94 28.15 -29.65 -27.33
C GLY A 94 28.69 -28.31 -26.81
N ARG A 95 27.91 -27.56 -26.03
CA ARG A 95 28.33 -26.32 -25.37
C ARG A 95 28.47 -26.53 -23.87
N VAL A 96 29.63 -26.15 -23.33
CA VAL A 96 29.82 -26.03 -21.88
C VAL A 96 29.21 -24.69 -21.45
N THR A 97 28.14 -24.75 -20.66
CA THR A 97 27.55 -23.57 -20.02
C THR A 97 28.01 -23.52 -18.57
N TYR A 98 28.69 -22.44 -18.21
CA TYR A 98 29.06 -22.12 -16.83
C TYR A 98 28.19 -20.96 -16.37
N GLN A 99 27.30 -21.20 -15.41
CA GLN A 99 26.41 -20.18 -14.88
C GLN A 99 26.88 -19.75 -13.50
N THR A 100 27.34 -18.49 -13.42
CA THR A 100 27.60 -17.78 -12.17
C THR A 100 26.49 -16.77 -11.95
N GLY A 101 25.58 -17.06 -11.03
CA GLY A 101 24.46 -16.15 -10.73
C GLY A 101 23.20 -16.87 -10.27
N PRO A 102 22.09 -16.13 -10.12
CA PRO A 102 20.79 -16.72 -9.83
C PRO A 102 20.39 -17.67 -10.97
N ILE A 103 19.87 -18.84 -10.58
CA ILE A 103 19.41 -19.88 -11.50
C ILE A 103 18.16 -19.40 -12.25
N GLY A 104 18.09 -19.70 -13.54
CA GLY A 104 16.92 -19.36 -14.37
C GLY A 104 15.74 -20.28 -14.07
N ILE A 105 14.52 -19.82 -14.33
CA ILE A 105 13.28 -20.60 -14.11
C ILE A 105 13.29 -21.89 -14.92
N ASP A 106 13.67 -21.84 -16.20
CA ASP A 106 13.76 -23.01 -17.09
C ASP A 106 14.70 -24.09 -16.53
N GLU A 107 15.79 -23.67 -15.91
CA GLU A 107 16.75 -24.57 -15.30
C GLU A 107 16.18 -25.21 -14.03
N ILE A 108 15.45 -24.45 -13.20
CA ILE A 108 14.74 -25.02 -12.04
C ILE A 108 13.76 -26.09 -12.49
N ILE A 109 12.99 -25.83 -13.55
CA ILE A 109 12.03 -26.80 -14.11
C ILE A 109 12.75 -28.05 -14.62
N ARG A 110 13.87 -27.88 -15.32
CA ARG A 110 14.69 -29.01 -15.82
C ARG A 110 15.21 -29.87 -14.66
N LEU A 111 15.69 -29.22 -13.59
CA LEU A 111 16.21 -29.90 -12.41
C LEU A 111 15.11 -30.62 -11.63
N ASP A 112 13.94 -29.98 -11.46
CA ASP A 112 12.77 -30.63 -10.87
C ASP A 112 12.38 -31.86 -11.68
N ALA A 113 12.27 -31.73 -13.01
CA ALA A 113 11.91 -32.84 -13.89
C ALA A 113 12.90 -34.02 -13.80
N GLY A 114 14.19 -33.73 -13.68
CA GLY A 114 15.23 -34.75 -13.57
C GLY A 114 15.32 -35.43 -12.20
N ALA A 115 14.96 -34.74 -11.11
CA ALA A 115 15.17 -35.22 -9.74
C ALA A 115 13.89 -35.63 -9.01
N ARG A 116 12.69 -35.24 -9.48
CA ARG A 116 11.42 -35.45 -8.74
C ARG A 116 10.91 -36.90 -8.71
N GLY A 117 11.40 -37.77 -9.60
CA GLY A 117 10.86 -39.13 -9.75
C GLY A 117 9.37 -39.10 -10.07
N GLU A 118 8.56 -39.79 -9.25
CA GLU A 118 7.09 -39.86 -9.41
C GLU A 118 6.34 -38.69 -8.74
N ALA A 119 7.04 -37.79 -8.05
CA ALA A 119 6.40 -36.67 -7.36
C ALA A 119 5.77 -35.68 -8.36
N PRO A 120 4.66 -35.01 -8.00
CA PRO A 120 4.07 -33.96 -8.83
C PRO A 120 5.07 -32.83 -9.10
N ALA A 121 4.98 -32.21 -10.28
CA ALA A 121 5.84 -31.10 -10.66
C ALA A 121 5.66 -29.93 -9.68
N ALA A 122 6.75 -29.24 -9.36
CA ALA A 122 6.68 -28.04 -8.56
C ALA A 122 5.87 -26.96 -9.28
N ARG A 123 4.96 -26.31 -8.54
CA ARG A 123 4.20 -25.16 -9.02
C ARG A 123 4.95 -23.86 -8.79
N SER A 124 5.70 -23.76 -7.70
CA SER A 124 6.43 -22.55 -7.36
C SER A 124 7.87 -22.82 -6.94
N ALA A 125 8.70 -21.79 -7.08
CA ALA A 125 10.05 -21.74 -6.52
C ALA A 125 10.15 -20.60 -5.49
N VAL A 126 10.91 -20.86 -4.43
CA VAL A 126 11.09 -19.97 -3.28
C VAL A 126 12.56 -19.60 -3.13
N TRP A 127 12.84 -18.30 -3.09
CA TRP A 127 14.14 -17.73 -2.78
C TRP A 127 14.06 -17.00 -1.46
N ILE A 128 14.95 -17.33 -0.53
CA ILE A 128 15.16 -16.62 0.72
C ILE A 128 16.63 -16.23 0.79
N GLU A 129 16.90 -14.94 0.92
CA GLU A 129 18.26 -14.39 1.02
C GLU A 129 18.37 -13.52 2.27
N GLU A 130 19.44 -13.70 3.03
CA GLU A 130 19.74 -12.84 4.16
C GLU A 130 20.24 -11.49 3.65
N THR A 131 19.67 -10.42 4.18
CA THR A 131 20.04 -9.05 3.86
C THR A 131 20.75 -8.41 5.05
N ARG A 132 21.09 -7.11 4.93
CA ARG A 132 21.68 -6.40 6.07
C ARG A 132 20.69 -6.22 7.22
N THR A 133 19.39 -6.13 6.94
CA THR A 133 18.35 -5.74 7.88
C THR A 133 17.38 -6.87 8.23
N GLY A 134 17.47 -8.02 7.56
CA GLY A 134 16.57 -9.16 7.76
C GLY A 134 16.62 -10.11 6.55
N LEU A 135 15.47 -10.42 5.95
CA LEU A 135 15.31 -11.39 4.87
C LEU A 135 14.71 -10.75 3.62
N ALA A 136 15.12 -11.20 2.45
CA ALA A 136 14.44 -10.96 1.19
C ALA A 136 13.82 -12.29 0.72
N VAL A 137 12.50 -12.30 0.51
CA VAL A 137 11.76 -13.50 0.13
C VAL A 137 11.03 -13.29 -1.18
N ARG A 138 11.09 -14.28 -2.07
CA ARG A 138 10.33 -14.32 -3.32
C ARG A 138 9.75 -15.71 -3.55
N ILE A 139 8.48 -15.78 -3.92
CA ILE A 139 7.76 -16.97 -4.36
C ILE A 139 7.28 -16.70 -5.79
N VAL A 140 7.65 -17.55 -6.74
CA VAL A 140 7.35 -17.37 -8.16
C VAL A 140 6.70 -18.63 -8.69
N ASP A 141 5.58 -18.50 -9.43
CA ASP A 141 4.96 -19.60 -10.16
C ASP A 141 5.85 -20.01 -11.35
N LEU A 142 6.25 -21.27 -11.39
CA LEU A 142 7.17 -21.83 -12.38
C LEU A 142 6.54 -21.98 -13.78
N ARG A 143 5.21 -22.05 -13.88
CA ARG A 143 4.51 -22.21 -15.17
C ARG A 143 4.34 -20.90 -15.89
N THR A 144 4.12 -19.83 -15.13
CA THR A 144 3.77 -18.50 -15.67
C THR A 144 4.89 -17.47 -15.48
N SER A 145 5.92 -17.79 -14.70
CA SER A 145 6.95 -16.84 -14.24
C SER A 145 6.39 -15.65 -13.46
N ARG A 146 5.15 -15.74 -12.97
CA ARG A 146 4.52 -14.68 -12.19
C ARG A 146 5.03 -14.72 -10.75
N VAL A 147 5.37 -13.55 -10.22
CA VAL A 147 5.67 -13.38 -8.79
C VAL A 147 4.36 -13.52 -8.00
N LEU A 148 4.28 -14.54 -7.15
CA LEU A 148 3.16 -14.77 -6.24
C LEU A 148 3.33 -13.99 -4.94
N PHE A 149 4.57 -13.86 -4.47
CA PHE A 149 4.91 -13.11 -3.26
C PHE A 149 6.33 -12.58 -3.37
N ALA A 150 6.56 -11.32 -2.99
CA ALA A 150 7.91 -10.78 -2.88
C ALA A 150 7.96 -9.66 -1.84
N LYS A 151 8.75 -9.84 -0.77
CA LYS A 151 8.88 -8.86 0.31
C LYS A 151 10.26 -8.89 0.95
N ASN A 152 10.65 -7.74 1.49
CA ASN A 152 11.74 -7.63 2.46
C ASN A 152 11.13 -7.66 3.86
N ILE A 153 11.61 -8.55 4.71
CA ILE A 153 11.14 -8.76 6.07
C ILE A 153 12.28 -8.42 7.03
N ASP A 154 12.07 -7.42 7.88
CA ASP A 154 12.96 -7.03 8.96
C ASP A 154 12.26 -7.21 10.32
N PRO A 155 13.00 -7.37 11.44
CA PRO A 155 12.40 -7.55 12.76
C PRO A 155 11.41 -6.45 13.16
N THR A 156 11.66 -5.22 12.67
CA THR A 156 10.86 -4.02 12.96
C THR A 156 9.76 -3.74 11.94
N LEU A 157 9.68 -4.53 10.85
CA LEU A 157 8.79 -4.33 9.71
C LEU A 157 8.89 -2.94 9.04
N VAL A 158 9.94 -2.17 9.33
CA VAL A 158 10.14 -0.82 8.79
C VAL A 158 10.48 -0.89 7.31
N GLU A 159 11.29 -1.86 6.89
CA GLU A 159 11.62 -2.07 5.48
C GLU A 159 10.40 -2.58 4.71
N ASN A 160 9.56 -3.41 5.33
CA ASN A 160 8.28 -3.80 4.75
C ASN A 160 7.37 -2.58 4.54
N ALA A 161 7.17 -1.75 5.56
CA ALA A 161 6.36 -0.53 5.45
C ALA A 161 6.92 0.47 4.41
N ASN A 162 8.24 0.61 4.33
CA ASN A 162 8.90 1.43 3.32
C ASN A 162 8.69 0.86 1.91
N THR A 163 8.79 -0.46 1.75
CA THR A 163 8.59 -1.15 0.46
C THR A 163 7.14 -0.97 -0.02
N GLU A 164 6.16 -1.20 0.84
CA GLU A 164 4.75 -0.98 0.52
C GLU A 164 4.49 0.48 0.13
N ARG A 165 5.02 1.43 0.92
CA ARG A 165 4.88 2.86 0.61
C ARG A 165 5.48 3.23 -0.75
N MET A 166 6.65 2.69 -1.10
CA MET A 166 7.28 2.96 -2.39
C MET A 166 6.51 2.30 -3.54
N TYR A 167 5.98 1.09 -3.32
CA TYR A 167 5.17 0.39 -4.32
C TYR A 167 3.87 1.16 -4.60
N THR A 168 3.12 1.55 -3.56
CA THR A 168 1.93 2.40 -3.69
C THR A 168 2.26 3.73 -4.36
N LEU A 169 3.37 4.38 -3.99
CA LEU A 169 3.81 5.62 -4.65
C LEU A 169 4.11 5.39 -6.14
N SER A 170 4.75 4.27 -6.48
CA SER A 170 5.05 3.92 -7.87
C SER A 170 3.78 3.68 -8.68
N GLU A 171 2.82 2.92 -8.15
CA GLU A 171 1.52 2.70 -8.79
C GLU A 171 0.73 4.01 -8.94
N GLU A 172 0.73 4.88 -7.93
CA GLU A 172 0.13 6.21 -8.04
C GLU A 172 0.79 7.07 -9.12
N LEU A 173 2.12 7.05 -9.22
CA LEU A 173 2.86 7.79 -10.25
C LEU A 173 2.59 7.23 -11.65
N GLU A 174 2.48 5.91 -11.79
CA GLU A 174 2.11 5.28 -13.06
C GLU A 174 0.68 5.64 -13.47
N ARG A 175 -0.29 5.58 -12.54
CA ARG A 175 -1.65 6.07 -12.76
C ARG A 175 -1.67 7.53 -13.21
N ARG A 176 -0.87 8.40 -12.58
CA ARG A 176 -0.72 9.81 -13.01
C ARG A 176 -0.15 9.92 -14.42
N ALA A 177 0.85 9.11 -14.76
CA ALA A 177 1.47 9.10 -16.08
C ALA A 177 0.49 8.65 -17.17
N ARG A 178 -0.40 7.70 -16.86
CA ARG A 178 -1.48 7.26 -17.77
C ARG A 178 -2.66 8.25 -17.85
N GLY A 179 -2.74 9.19 -16.91
CA GLY A 179 -3.85 10.14 -16.81
C GLY A 179 -5.10 9.53 -16.16
N ASP A 180 -4.95 8.44 -15.40
CA ASP A 180 -6.02 7.84 -14.63
C ASP A 180 -6.47 8.81 -13.53
N SER A 181 -7.76 8.77 -13.18
CA SER A 181 -8.27 9.62 -12.11
C SER A 181 -7.73 9.20 -10.74
N LEU A 182 -7.41 10.17 -9.90
CA LEU A 182 -7.00 9.95 -8.51
C LEU A 182 -8.04 10.52 -7.55
N THR A 183 -8.57 9.68 -6.67
CA THR A 183 -9.54 10.10 -5.66
C THR A 183 -8.83 10.76 -4.48
N HIS A 184 -9.34 11.90 -4.04
CA HIS A 184 -8.87 12.67 -2.90
C HIS A 184 -10.04 12.92 -1.95
N ALA A 185 -9.79 12.79 -0.65
CA ALA A 185 -10.73 13.18 0.40
C ALA A 185 -10.22 14.43 1.11
N PHE A 186 -11.11 15.42 1.29
CA PHE A 186 -10.83 16.65 2.03
C PHE A 186 -11.79 16.81 3.20
N VAL A 187 -11.27 17.18 4.38
CA VAL A 187 -12.08 17.67 5.48
C VAL A 187 -11.76 19.13 5.73
N ASP A 188 -12.72 19.97 5.42
CA ASP A 188 -12.65 21.40 5.56
C ASP A 188 -13.37 21.79 6.86
N VAL A 189 -12.69 22.52 7.74
CA VAL A 189 -13.25 23.04 8.99
C VAL A 189 -12.97 24.54 9.05
N ALA A 190 -13.97 25.35 8.71
CA ALA A 190 -13.98 26.80 8.91
C ALA A 190 -14.86 27.14 10.12
N MET A 191 -14.32 27.95 11.03
CA MET A 191 -14.99 28.28 12.30
C MET A 191 -15.20 29.78 12.52
N TYR A 192 -14.67 30.65 11.65
CA TYR A 192 -14.76 32.10 11.83
C TYR A 192 -14.90 32.85 10.49
N PRO A 193 -15.78 33.86 10.37
CA PRO A 193 -16.91 34.17 11.27
C PRO A 193 -18.11 33.20 11.11
N GLY A 194 -18.18 32.40 10.04
CA GLY A 194 -19.20 31.36 9.86
C GLY A 194 -18.66 29.95 10.13
N GLN A 195 -19.51 29.07 10.69
CA GLN A 195 -19.20 27.64 10.83
C GLN A 195 -19.52 26.91 9.51
N HIS A 196 -18.49 26.29 8.95
CA HIS A 196 -18.61 25.43 7.77
C HIS A 196 -17.69 24.24 7.94
N VAL A 197 -18.31 23.06 8.06
CA VAL A 197 -17.60 21.79 8.06
C VAL A 197 -18.01 21.05 6.80
N SER A 198 -17.07 20.62 5.98
CA SER A 198 -17.42 19.80 4.83
C SER A 198 -16.44 18.67 4.59
N PHE A 199 -17.00 17.53 4.21
CA PHE A 199 -16.27 16.39 3.70
C PHE A 199 -16.45 16.35 2.17
N ASP A 200 -15.35 16.43 1.43
CA ASP A 200 -15.37 16.34 -0.02
C ASP A 200 -14.64 15.09 -0.49
N TRP A 201 -15.25 14.35 -1.40
CA TRP A 201 -14.61 13.29 -2.17
C TRP A 201 -14.52 13.75 -3.62
N THR A 202 -13.30 13.86 -4.14
CA THR A 202 -13.08 14.39 -5.49
C THR A 202 -12.10 13.53 -6.26
N ASP A 203 -12.41 13.28 -7.51
CA ASP A 203 -11.49 12.70 -8.46
C ASP A 203 -10.72 13.80 -9.19
N GLN A 204 -9.40 13.65 -9.24
CA GLN A 204 -8.50 14.48 -10.01
C GLN A 204 -8.41 13.94 -11.44
N TRP A 205 -8.56 14.79 -12.44
CA TRP A 205 -8.62 14.38 -13.85
C TRP A 205 -8.05 15.42 -14.82
N GLY A 206 -7.94 15.01 -16.09
CA GLY A 206 -7.46 15.82 -17.21
C GLY A 206 -5.96 15.63 -17.49
N LYS A 207 -5.50 16.10 -18.66
CA LYS A 207 -4.13 15.84 -19.15
C LYS A 207 -3.01 16.27 -18.18
N THR A 208 -3.27 17.27 -17.35
CA THR A 208 -2.32 17.80 -16.37
C THR A 208 -2.69 17.44 -14.93
N ASN A 209 -3.72 16.61 -14.72
CA ASN A 209 -4.30 16.32 -13.41
C ASN A 209 -4.56 17.59 -12.59
N ALA A 210 -5.02 18.66 -13.23
CA ALA A 210 -5.22 19.94 -12.54
C ALA A 210 -6.67 20.11 -12.04
N ASN A 211 -7.63 19.38 -12.60
CA ASN A 211 -9.04 19.52 -12.25
C ASN A 211 -9.41 18.48 -11.20
N LEU A 212 -10.25 18.86 -10.24
CA LEU A 212 -10.83 18.00 -9.22
C LEU A 212 -12.34 18.11 -9.31
N SER A 213 -13.07 17.00 -9.27
CA SER A 213 -14.53 17.02 -9.31
C SER A 213 -15.09 15.86 -8.50
N GLY A 214 -16.18 16.08 -7.80
CA GLY A 214 -16.85 15.01 -7.07
C GLY A 214 -17.98 15.52 -6.22
N PHE A 215 -18.20 14.88 -5.07
CA PHE A 215 -19.32 15.17 -4.20
C PHE A 215 -18.85 15.72 -2.85
N THR A 216 -19.72 16.50 -2.22
CA THR A 216 -19.49 17.11 -0.91
C THR A 216 -20.66 16.84 0.00
N ILE A 217 -20.36 16.56 1.27
CA ILE A 217 -21.31 16.59 2.36
C ILE A 217 -20.86 17.74 3.25
N SER A 218 -21.72 18.74 3.42
CA SER A 218 -21.39 19.97 4.12
C SER A 218 -22.41 20.26 5.22
N LEU A 219 -21.91 20.66 6.38
CA LEU A 219 -22.65 21.29 7.45
C LEU A 219 -22.34 22.79 7.39
N PHE A 220 -23.30 23.56 6.91
CA PHE A 220 -23.22 25.01 6.79
C PHE A 220 -24.25 25.63 7.72
N ASP A 221 -23.82 26.11 8.89
CA ASP A 221 -24.61 26.80 9.92
C ASP A 221 -26.15 26.62 9.86
N PRO A 222 -26.72 25.77 10.74
CA PRO A 222 -26.41 24.39 11.06
C PRO A 222 -27.13 23.41 10.10
N VAL A 223 -27.09 23.69 8.80
CA VAL A 223 -27.83 22.94 7.78
C VAL A 223 -26.92 21.89 7.15
N LEU A 224 -27.34 20.62 7.22
CA LEU A 224 -26.70 19.53 6.50
C LEU A 224 -27.14 19.56 5.03
N GLY A 225 -26.18 19.51 4.11
CA GLY A 225 -26.42 19.48 2.69
C GLY A 225 -25.48 18.53 1.96
N ILE A 226 -25.94 18.07 0.81
CA ILE A 226 -25.17 17.26 -0.13
C ILE A 226 -25.04 18.01 -1.44
N GLY A 227 -23.93 17.81 -2.14
CA GLY A 227 -23.65 18.63 -3.31
C GLY A 227 -22.57 18.10 -4.21
N ALA A 228 -22.35 18.84 -5.30
CA ALA A 228 -21.22 18.65 -6.17
C ALA A 228 -20.13 19.67 -5.82
N THR A 229 -18.87 19.26 -5.94
CA THR A 229 -17.70 20.11 -5.76
C THR A 229 -16.83 20.03 -7.01
N HIS A 230 -16.34 21.18 -7.45
CA HIS A 230 -15.40 21.29 -8.55
C HIS A 230 -14.29 22.25 -8.16
N GLY A 231 -13.05 21.85 -8.37
CA GLY A 231 -11.88 22.67 -8.08
C GLY A 231 -10.79 22.49 -9.10
N ARG A 232 -9.84 23.42 -9.10
CA ARG A 232 -8.65 23.37 -9.93
C ARG A 232 -7.42 23.69 -9.09
N ARG A 233 -6.39 22.86 -9.22
CA ARG A 233 -5.05 23.14 -8.69
C ARG A 233 -4.40 24.24 -9.52
N VAL A 234 -4.01 25.32 -8.86
CA VAL A 234 -3.18 26.38 -9.42
C VAL A 234 -1.76 26.27 -8.88
N GLU A 235 -0.77 26.68 -9.69
CA GLU A 235 0.66 26.50 -9.35
C GLU A 235 1.10 27.38 -8.17
N VAL A 236 0.39 28.49 -7.92
CA VAL A 236 0.70 29.40 -6.80
C VAL A 236 0.45 28.66 -5.48
N LEU A 237 1.55 28.33 -4.77
CA LEU A 237 1.54 27.58 -3.51
C LEU A 237 0.83 26.23 -3.57
N ASN A 238 0.69 25.62 -4.76
CA ASN A 238 -0.14 24.42 -4.97
C ASN A 238 -1.59 24.57 -4.46
N THR A 239 -2.14 25.78 -4.54
CA THR A 239 -3.47 26.10 -4.03
C THR A 239 -4.55 25.39 -4.86
N VAL A 240 -5.58 24.86 -4.21
CA VAL A 240 -6.79 24.37 -4.89
C VAL A 240 -7.89 25.42 -4.76
N VAL A 241 -8.38 25.93 -5.89
CA VAL A 241 -9.46 26.93 -5.93
C VAL A 241 -10.65 26.33 -6.64
N GLY A 242 -11.85 26.49 -6.07
CA GLY A 242 -13.04 25.84 -6.59
C GLY A 242 -14.35 26.38 -6.08
N GLY A 243 -15.43 25.70 -6.46
CA GLY A 243 -16.78 25.97 -6.04
C GLY A 243 -17.52 24.69 -5.68
N LYS A 244 -18.45 24.80 -4.74
CA LYS A 244 -19.38 23.76 -4.32
C LYS A 244 -20.81 24.24 -4.57
N ALA A 245 -21.67 23.36 -5.05
CA ALA A 245 -23.10 23.59 -5.15
C ALA A 245 -23.77 22.61 -4.19
N ILE A 246 -24.30 23.12 -3.08
CA ILE A 246 -24.82 22.36 -1.96
C ILE A 246 -26.33 22.53 -1.91
N LEU A 247 -27.06 21.42 -1.95
CA LEU A 247 -28.49 21.38 -1.71
C LEU A 247 -28.71 21.01 -0.25
N SER A 248 -29.44 21.85 0.50
CA SER A 248 -29.85 21.50 1.86
C SER A 248 -30.73 20.25 1.84
N LEU A 249 -30.48 19.32 2.75
CA LEU A 249 -31.33 18.16 2.90
C LEU A 249 -32.67 18.60 3.50
N PRO A 250 -33.82 18.11 2.96
CA PRO A 250 -35.11 18.35 3.58
C PRO A 250 -35.09 17.95 5.06
N THR A 251 -35.74 18.74 5.90
CA THR A 251 -35.87 18.48 7.35
C THR A 251 -36.44 17.09 7.65
N THR A 252 -37.18 16.48 6.72
CA THR A 252 -37.71 15.10 6.81
C THR A 252 -36.62 14.03 6.80
N LEU A 253 -35.54 14.20 6.01
CA LEU A 253 -34.39 13.29 5.99
C LEU A 253 -33.53 13.45 7.25
N VAL A 254 -33.43 14.67 7.77
CA VAL A 254 -32.71 14.97 9.02
C VAL A 254 -33.43 14.33 10.23
N ARG A 255 -34.76 14.37 10.29
CA ARG A 255 -35.57 13.72 11.35
C ARG A 255 -35.46 12.19 11.36
N ALA A 256 -35.22 11.56 10.21
CA ALA A 256 -35.03 10.10 10.14
C ALA A 256 -33.69 9.64 10.73
N VAL A 257 -32.70 10.54 10.84
CA VAL A 257 -31.34 10.25 11.33
C VAL A 257 -31.10 10.80 12.74
N GLY A 258 -31.71 11.95 13.09
CA GLY A 258 -31.60 12.57 14.40
C GLY A 258 -32.95 12.59 15.12
N GLY A 259 -33.16 11.62 16.02
CA GLY A 259 -34.36 11.56 16.84
C GLY A 259 -34.62 12.87 17.61
N ASP A 260 -35.86 13.34 17.51
CA ASP A 260 -36.53 14.30 18.40
C ASP A 260 -35.80 15.62 18.72
N LEU A 261 -35.31 16.32 17.69
CA LEU A 261 -35.00 17.74 17.78
C LEU A 261 -36.23 18.56 17.34
N GLY A 262 -36.85 19.25 18.31
CA GLY A 262 -38.15 19.92 18.21
C GLY A 262 -38.33 20.92 17.06
N ASP A 263 -39.59 21.29 16.83
CA ASP A 263 -40.14 22.19 15.79
C ASP A 263 -39.13 23.00 14.96
N VAL A 264 -38.45 22.32 14.04
CA VAL A 264 -37.72 22.96 12.95
C VAL A 264 -38.72 23.28 11.84
N GLN A 265 -38.94 24.58 11.59
CA GLN A 265 -39.74 25.09 10.47
C GLN A 265 -39.32 24.41 9.15
N LEU A 266 -40.31 24.14 8.28
CA LEU A 266 -40.06 23.70 6.90
C LEU A 266 -39.15 24.75 6.21
N LEU A 267 -37.86 24.46 6.15
CA LEU A 267 -36.91 25.19 5.32
C LEU A 267 -37.02 24.62 3.91
N ASP A 268 -37.43 25.47 2.96
CA ASP A 268 -37.37 25.15 1.54
C ASP A 268 -35.93 24.73 1.16
N PRO A 269 -35.76 23.75 0.25
CA PRO A 269 -34.44 23.33 -0.22
C PRO A 269 -33.73 24.55 -0.80
N THR A 270 -32.68 24.99 -0.11
CA THR A 270 -31.91 26.18 -0.42
C THR A 270 -30.62 25.74 -1.09
N LEU A 271 -30.48 26.09 -2.37
CA LEU A 271 -29.22 25.91 -3.08
C LEU A 271 -28.22 26.93 -2.55
N THR A 272 -27.16 26.45 -1.91
CA THR A 272 -26.03 27.26 -1.45
C THR A 272 -24.84 27.02 -2.36
N VAL A 273 -24.30 28.10 -2.93
CA VAL A 273 -23.06 28.04 -3.72
C VAL A 273 -21.92 28.53 -2.85
N THR A 274 -20.85 27.74 -2.72
CA THR A 274 -19.69 28.07 -1.89
C THR A 274 -18.42 28.05 -2.72
N GLY A 275 -17.79 29.20 -2.92
CA GLY A 275 -16.41 29.27 -3.39
C GLY A 275 -15.42 28.89 -2.29
N PHE A 276 -14.33 28.24 -2.65
CA PHE A 276 -13.28 27.87 -1.69
C PHE A 276 -11.88 27.98 -2.28
N ALA A 277 -10.90 28.22 -1.41
CA ALA A 277 -9.47 28.11 -1.68
C ALA A 277 -8.79 27.34 -0.55
N ARG A 278 -8.03 26.29 -0.90
CA ARG A 278 -7.22 25.47 0.01
C ARG A 278 -5.75 25.71 -0.27
N VAL A 279 -5.01 26.21 0.72
CA VAL A 279 -3.58 26.49 0.61
C VAL A 279 -2.81 25.51 1.48
N PRO A 280 -2.06 24.55 0.90
CA PRO A 280 -1.31 23.56 1.67
C PRO A 280 -0.16 24.21 2.47
N PHE A 281 0.07 23.74 3.70
CA PHE A 281 1.23 24.11 4.49
C PHE A 281 2.43 23.23 4.10
N GLY A 282 3.26 23.74 3.17
CA GLY A 282 4.46 23.06 2.70
C GLY A 282 4.16 21.72 2.04
N ARG A 283 4.70 20.62 2.61
CA ARG A 283 4.47 19.23 2.16
C ARG A 283 3.56 18.43 3.11
N SER A 284 2.82 19.12 3.98
CA SER A 284 1.93 18.45 4.95
C SER A 284 0.54 18.19 4.37
N ASN A 285 -0.22 17.30 5.03
CA ASN A 285 -1.63 17.04 4.76
C ASN A 285 -2.57 18.09 5.37
N TYR A 286 -2.03 19.24 5.82
CA TYR A 286 -2.80 20.32 6.42
C TYR A 286 -2.64 21.58 5.59
N GLY A 287 -3.68 22.40 5.54
CA GLY A 287 -3.67 23.66 4.82
C GLY A 287 -4.63 24.67 5.41
N GLY A 288 -4.47 25.93 5.01
CA GLY A 288 -5.44 26.98 5.26
C GLY A 288 -6.63 26.84 4.33
N LEU A 289 -7.83 27.09 4.86
CA LEU A 289 -9.08 27.14 4.11
C LEU A 289 -9.63 28.57 4.13
N LEU A 290 -10.00 29.04 2.96
CA LEU A 290 -10.87 30.20 2.78
C LEU A 290 -12.12 29.73 2.03
N SER A 291 -13.31 30.08 2.53
CA SER A 291 -14.58 29.83 1.87
C SER A 291 -15.44 31.09 1.84
N VAL A 292 -16.24 31.22 0.77
CA VAL A 292 -17.21 32.32 0.60
C VAL A 292 -18.48 31.73 0.03
N SER A 293 -19.62 31.92 0.71
CA SER A 293 -20.91 31.43 0.23
C SER A 293 -21.76 32.50 -0.42
N SER A 294 -22.71 32.08 -1.25
CA SER A 294 -23.75 32.90 -1.86
C SER A 294 -24.61 33.64 -0.84
N ASN A 295 -24.66 33.15 0.40
CA ASN A 295 -25.37 33.78 1.51
C ASN A 295 -24.52 34.86 2.22
N GLY A 296 -23.42 35.30 1.59
CA GLY A 296 -22.54 36.37 2.07
C GLY A 296 -21.64 35.97 3.25
N ARG A 297 -21.55 34.67 3.57
CA ARG A 297 -20.73 34.21 4.69
C ARG A 297 -19.32 33.86 4.21
N ILE A 298 -18.36 34.30 5.00
CA ILE A 298 -16.94 34.01 4.81
C ILE A 298 -16.53 33.03 5.91
N GLY A 299 -15.74 32.04 5.54
CA GLY A 299 -15.17 31.06 6.45
C GLY A 299 -13.65 31.03 6.31
N LEU A 300 -12.96 31.13 7.43
CA LEU A 300 -11.54 30.85 7.56
C LEU A 300 -11.33 29.64 8.47
N GLY A 301 -10.40 28.78 8.09
CA GLY A 301 -10.04 27.65 8.93
C GLY A 301 -8.98 26.74 8.33
N ILE A 302 -9.12 25.44 8.58
CA ILE A 302 -8.14 24.42 8.25
C ILE A 302 -8.77 23.43 7.28
N SER A 303 -8.00 23.02 6.28
CA SER A 303 -8.32 21.90 5.41
C SER A 303 -7.35 20.76 5.70
N LEU A 304 -7.88 19.60 6.07
CA LEU A 304 -7.16 18.35 6.06
C LEU A 304 -7.28 17.75 4.66
N MET A 305 -6.16 17.59 3.99
CA MET A 305 -6.06 17.10 2.63
C MET A 305 -5.63 15.64 2.63
N ASN A 306 -6.24 14.86 1.74
CA ASN A 306 -5.91 13.46 1.52
C ASN A 306 -6.02 12.60 2.79
N ILE A 307 -7.16 12.71 3.49
CA ILE A 307 -7.41 11.81 4.62
C ILE A 307 -7.75 10.44 4.08
N SER A 308 -6.89 9.45 4.33
CA SER A 308 -7.19 8.04 4.14
C SER A 308 -8.19 7.57 5.20
N LEU A 309 -9.43 8.05 5.13
CA LEU A 309 -10.55 7.57 5.95
C LEU A 309 -11.31 6.41 5.29
N LEU A 310 -11.03 6.15 4.01
CA LEU A 310 -11.52 4.98 3.32
C LEU A 310 -10.45 3.89 3.40
N PRO A 311 -10.78 2.67 3.87
CA PRO A 311 -9.99 1.51 3.47
C PRO A 311 -9.95 1.54 1.95
N VAL A 312 -8.77 1.39 1.37
CA VAL A 312 -8.65 1.10 -0.06
C VAL A 312 -9.48 -0.17 -0.26
N LEU A 313 -10.70 -0.02 -0.77
CA LEU A 313 -11.47 -1.16 -1.23
C LEU A 313 -10.70 -1.68 -2.45
N PRO A 314 -10.33 -2.98 -2.46
CA PRO A 314 -9.57 -3.58 -3.55
C PRO A 314 -10.28 -3.47 -4.90
#